data_AF-A0A834RPK0-F1
#
_entry.id   AF-A0A834RPK0-F1
#
_cell.length_a   1.000
_cell.length_b   1.000
_cell.length_c   1.000
_cell.angle_alpha   90.00
_cell.angle_beta   90.00
_cell.angle_gamma   90.00
#
_symmetry.space_group_name_H-M   'P 1'
#
loop_
_entity.id
_entity.type
_entity.pdbx_description
1 polymer ?
#
loop_
_entity_poly.entity_id
_entity_poly.type
_entity_poly.pdbx_seq_one_letter_code
_entity_poly.pdbx_strand_id
1 'polypeptide(L)'
;MSAQHPGQRFPYAGGLHSWGVVYGEGFDYATQRPSKADGSKGDLMIGGGFMRSLKQGIDQVGLYDDGPLLEPLTAIHIAGIFPAIFHPKWGAGAELKQTWSGILGLTGDSLPLVGRVDAKLTGRDIKRRKRISNDECGEWIVAGFAGEGMVWAWLSGAALGIMIAGCEDEDLSEVPGRPGGKLREWFPRELLVSQERIRSADISNLANQL
;
A
#
# COMPACT_ATOMS: atom_id res chain seq x y z
N MET A 1 -6.97 10.25 2.62
CA MET A 1 -7.96 9.15 2.65
C MET A 1 -9.29 9.66 3.16
N SER A 2 -10.41 8.99 2.84
CA SER A 2 -11.72 9.27 3.43
C SER A 2 -12.61 8.04 3.56
N ALA A 3 -13.60 8.14 4.43
CA ALA A 3 -14.73 7.23 4.53
C ALA A 3 -16.00 8.00 4.14
N GLN A 4 -16.73 7.47 3.17
CA GLN A 4 -17.91 8.14 2.61
C GLN A 4 -19.09 7.19 2.54
N HIS A 5 -20.27 7.65 2.95
CA HIS A 5 -21.50 7.00 2.52
C HIS A 5 -21.69 7.30 1.03
N PRO A 6 -21.77 6.28 0.15
CA PRO A 6 -21.94 6.51 -1.26
C PRO A 6 -23.32 7.10 -1.58
N GLY A 7 -23.44 7.78 -2.70
CA GLY A 7 -24.74 8.22 -3.19
C GLY A 7 -25.68 7.03 -3.48
N GLN A 8 -26.98 7.25 -3.37
CA GLN A 8 -28.00 6.18 -3.39
C GLN A 8 -28.00 5.33 -4.67
N ARG A 9 -27.51 5.87 -5.79
CA ARG A 9 -27.46 5.18 -7.10
C ARG A 9 -26.12 4.50 -7.37
N PHE A 10 -25.12 4.70 -6.52
CA PHE A 10 -23.82 4.08 -6.66
C PHE A 10 -23.93 2.53 -6.57
N PRO A 11 -23.25 1.78 -7.45
CA PRO A 11 -23.31 0.32 -7.43
C PRO A 11 -22.91 -0.28 -6.08
N TYR A 12 -23.71 -1.24 -5.61
CA TYR A 12 -23.40 -2.01 -4.41
C TYR A 12 -23.09 -3.46 -4.77
N ALA A 13 -21.86 -3.89 -4.48
CA ALA A 13 -21.32 -5.21 -4.79
C ALA A 13 -20.91 -5.98 -3.52
N GLY A 14 -21.39 -5.57 -2.34
CA GLY A 14 -21.10 -6.27 -1.08
C GLY A 14 -19.62 -6.28 -0.68
N GLY A 15 -18.84 -5.31 -1.17
CA GLY A 15 -17.39 -5.25 -0.96
C GLY A 15 -16.56 -6.17 -1.88
N LEU A 16 -17.18 -6.78 -2.90
CA LEU A 16 -16.49 -7.62 -3.88
C LEU A 16 -15.81 -6.82 -5.00
N HIS A 17 -16.09 -5.52 -5.10
CA HIS A 17 -15.51 -4.65 -6.12
C HIS A 17 -14.82 -3.44 -5.51
N SER A 18 -13.71 -3.06 -6.14
CA SER A 18 -13.02 -1.80 -5.97
C SER A 18 -12.93 -1.08 -7.32
N TRP A 19 -12.74 0.23 -7.27
CA TRP A 19 -12.61 1.09 -8.45
C TRP A 19 -11.28 1.81 -8.39
N GLY A 20 -10.61 1.90 -9.52
CA GLY A 20 -9.43 2.75 -9.72
C GLY A 20 -9.73 3.80 -10.79
N VAL A 21 -9.30 5.02 -10.55
CA VAL A 21 -9.37 6.13 -11.50
C VAL A 21 -7.94 6.58 -11.75
N VAL A 22 -7.42 6.28 -12.93
CA VAL A 22 -6.07 6.65 -13.34
C VAL A 22 -6.14 7.91 -14.20
N TYR A 23 -5.28 8.88 -13.94
CA TYR A 23 -5.18 10.14 -14.69
C TYR A 23 -3.75 10.65 -14.71
N GLY A 24 -3.22 10.99 -15.88
CA GLY A 24 -1.81 11.39 -15.98
C GLY A 24 -0.90 10.38 -15.28
N GLU A 25 -0.12 10.86 -14.31
CA GLU A 25 0.79 10.06 -13.47
C GLU A 25 0.19 9.67 -12.11
N GLY A 26 -1.04 10.08 -11.82
CA GLY A 26 -1.71 9.82 -10.54
C GLY A 26 -2.87 8.84 -10.67
N PHE A 27 -3.33 8.36 -9.52
CA PHE A 27 -4.55 7.58 -9.44
C PHE A 27 -5.27 7.82 -8.10
N ASP A 28 -6.57 7.57 -8.11
CA ASP A 28 -7.38 7.42 -6.91
C ASP A 28 -8.06 6.06 -6.94
N TYR A 29 -8.45 5.58 -5.77
CA TYR A 29 -9.12 4.31 -5.64
C TYR A 29 -10.25 4.40 -4.62
N ALA A 30 -11.25 3.54 -4.79
CA ALA A 30 -12.30 3.32 -3.83
C ALA A 30 -12.49 1.83 -3.59
N THR A 31 -12.54 1.42 -2.34
CA THR A 31 -12.92 0.06 -1.92
C THR A 31 -14.22 0.14 -1.14
N GLN A 32 -15.19 -0.70 -1.50
CA GLN A 32 -16.44 -0.80 -0.78
C GLN A 32 -16.29 -1.73 0.42
N ARG A 33 -16.75 -1.28 1.60
CA ARG A 33 -16.85 -2.19 2.74
C ARG A 33 -18.03 -3.16 2.55
N PRO A 34 -17.91 -4.40 3.03
CA PRO A 34 -19.04 -5.33 3.10
C PRO A 34 -20.23 -4.74 3.85
N SER A 35 -21.40 -5.36 3.68
CA SER A 35 -22.60 -4.95 4.42
C SER A 35 -22.32 -5.07 5.91
N LYS A 36 -22.89 -4.14 6.69
CA LYS A 36 -22.86 -4.26 8.14
C LYS A 36 -23.79 -5.40 8.58
N ALA A 37 -23.63 -5.84 9.84
CA ALA A 37 -24.46 -6.91 10.41
C ALA A 37 -25.97 -6.59 10.40
N ASP A 38 -26.34 -5.30 10.40
CA ASP A 38 -27.72 -4.82 10.30
C ASP A 38 -28.28 -4.80 8.87
N GLY A 39 -27.50 -5.27 7.88
CA GLY A 39 -27.87 -5.29 6.47
C GLY A 39 -27.68 -3.95 5.75
N SER A 40 -27.27 -2.88 6.44
CA SER A 40 -26.99 -1.60 5.80
C SER A 40 -25.73 -1.67 4.93
N LYS A 41 -25.74 -0.91 3.82
CA LYS A 41 -24.61 -0.83 2.89
C LYS A 41 -23.37 -0.28 3.61
N GLY A 42 -22.24 -0.95 3.41
CA GLY A 42 -20.95 -0.48 3.88
C GLY A 42 -20.54 0.83 3.20
N ASP A 43 -19.72 1.60 3.91
CA ASP A 43 -19.13 2.84 3.39
C ASP A 43 -18.09 2.57 2.31
N LEU A 44 -17.80 3.58 1.49
CA LEU A 44 -16.65 3.60 0.58
C LEU A 44 -15.42 4.14 1.32
N MET A 45 -14.32 3.42 1.17
CA MET A 45 -12.99 3.86 1.61
C MET A 45 -12.26 4.39 0.38
N ILE A 46 -11.98 5.69 0.36
CA ILE A 46 -11.40 6.37 -0.81
C ILE A 46 -10.00 6.85 -0.48
N GLY A 47 -9.06 6.55 -1.38
CA GLY A 47 -7.66 6.96 -1.28
C GLY A 47 -7.10 7.48 -2.58
N GLY A 48 -5.92 8.09 -2.47
CA GLY A 48 -5.25 8.82 -3.54
C GLY A 48 -5.09 10.30 -3.18
N GLY A 49 -5.14 11.16 -4.19
CA GLY A 49 -5.00 12.61 -4.04
C GLY A 49 -3.57 13.09 -3.80
N PHE A 50 -2.56 12.22 -3.92
CA PHE A 50 -1.17 12.59 -3.65
C PHE A 50 -0.70 13.80 -4.48
N MET A 51 -1.05 13.81 -5.77
CA MET A 51 -0.70 14.90 -6.71
C MET A 51 -1.70 16.08 -6.70
N ARG A 52 -2.55 16.18 -5.66
CA ARG A 52 -3.68 17.12 -5.62
C ARG A 52 -3.53 18.24 -4.60
N SER A 53 -2.36 18.36 -3.99
CA SER A 53 -1.94 19.52 -3.22
C SER A 53 -1.49 20.68 -4.11
N LEU A 54 -1.20 21.84 -3.49
CA LEU A 54 -0.85 23.09 -4.19
C LEU A 54 0.35 22.95 -5.12
N LYS A 55 1.37 22.17 -4.73
CA LYS A 55 2.57 21.91 -5.55
C LYS A 55 2.57 20.49 -6.13
N GLN A 56 1.38 19.97 -6.42
CA GLN A 56 1.21 18.68 -7.09
C GLN A 56 1.95 17.53 -6.38
N GLY A 57 1.85 17.46 -5.06
CA GLY A 57 2.43 16.39 -4.24
C GLY A 57 3.87 16.63 -3.78
N ILE A 58 4.64 17.51 -4.43
CA ILE A 58 6.03 17.81 -4.01
C ILE A 58 6.06 18.39 -2.59
N ASP A 59 5.08 19.22 -2.24
CA ASP A 59 4.92 19.78 -0.89
C ASP A 59 4.52 18.75 0.18
N GLN A 60 4.23 17.51 -0.23
CA GLN A 60 3.87 16.40 0.66
C GLN A 60 5.06 15.43 0.89
N VAL A 61 6.17 15.59 0.17
CA VAL A 61 7.37 14.75 0.32
C VAL A 61 8.21 15.20 1.52
N GLY A 62 8.69 14.23 2.31
CA GLY A 62 9.55 14.50 3.47
C GLY A 62 8.79 14.93 4.73
N LEU A 63 7.45 14.95 4.69
CA LEU A 63 6.61 15.17 5.86
C LEU A 63 6.48 13.86 6.63
N TYR A 64 6.96 13.86 7.88
CA TYR A 64 6.91 12.71 8.79
C TYR A 64 5.87 12.88 9.90
N ASP A 65 5.23 14.04 9.99
CA ASP A 65 4.19 14.34 10.95
C ASP A 65 2.87 14.54 10.20
N ASP A 66 1.94 13.61 10.36
CA ASP A 66 0.59 13.63 9.79
C ASP A 66 -0.47 14.14 10.77
N GLY A 67 -0.06 14.62 11.94
CA GLY A 67 -0.91 15.30 12.93
C GLY A 67 -1.42 16.71 12.56
N PRO A 68 -0.80 17.49 11.65
CA PRO A 68 -1.34 18.80 11.24
C PRO A 68 -2.72 18.73 10.56
N LEU A 69 -3.32 19.90 10.34
CA LEU A 69 -4.56 20.02 9.57
C LEU A 69 -4.38 19.46 8.16
N LEU A 70 -5.41 18.76 7.68
CA LEU A 70 -5.44 18.18 6.33
C LEU A 70 -5.19 19.24 5.27
N GLU A 71 -4.39 18.88 4.26
CA GLU A 71 -4.16 19.73 3.10
C GLU A 71 -5.50 19.95 2.36
N PRO A 72 -6.00 21.20 2.27
CA PRO A 72 -7.37 21.47 1.83
C PRO A 72 -7.68 21.03 0.39
N LEU A 73 -6.76 21.19 -0.56
CA LEU A 73 -7.01 20.84 -1.97
C LEU A 73 -7.15 19.33 -2.15
N THR A 74 -6.30 18.57 -1.47
CA THR A 74 -6.35 17.10 -1.39
C THR A 74 -7.63 16.64 -0.72
N ALA A 75 -8.05 17.29 0.37
CA ALA A 75 -9.29 16.96 1.06
C ALA A 75 -10.53 17.21 0.18
N ILE A 76 -10.58 18.34 -0.54
CA ILE A 76 -11.66 18.65 -1.51
C ILE A 76 -11.69 17.62 -2.63
N HIS A 77 -10.52 17.29 -3.19
CA HIS A 77 -10.39 16.30 -4.26
C HIS A 77 -10.94 14.93 -3.83
N ILE A 78 -10.47 14.42 -2.67
CA ILE A 78 -10.92 13.13 -2.15
C ILE A 78 -12.42 13.12 -1.84
N ALA A 79 -12.98 14.22 -1.35
CA ALA A 79 -14.41 14.35 -1.12
C ALA A 79 -15.24 14.35 -2.41
N GLY A 80 -14.68 14.88 -3.51
CA GLY A 80 -15.45 15.19 -4.73
C GLY A 80 -15.23 14.26 -5.92
N ILE A 81 -14.10 13.56 -6.02
CA ILE A 81 -13.71 12.86 -7.26
C ILE A 81 -14.69 11.76 -7.67
N PHE A 82 -15.02 10.84 -6.77
CA PHE A 82 -15.96 9.75 -7.06
C PHE A 82 -17.38 10.24 -7.35
N PRO A 83 -17.96 11.18 -6.57
CA PRO A 83 -19.21 11.83 -6.94
C PRO A 83 -19.21 12.43 -8.34
N ALA A 84 -18.13 13.10 -8.74
CA ALA A 84 -18.00 13.73 -10.05
C ALA A 84 -17.96 12.69 -11.18
N ILE A 85 -17.12 11.66 -11.05
CA ILE A 85 -16.95 10.61 -12.07
C ILE A 85 -18.21 9.80 -12.28
N PHE A 86 -18.91 9.47 -11.19
CA PHE A 86 -20.10 8.65 -11.26
C PHE A 86 -21.36 9.46 -11.56
N HIS A 87 -21.30 10.77 -11.79
CA HIS A 87 -22.49 11.54 -12.15
C HIS A 87 -23.13 11.03 -13.47
N PRO A 88 -24.48 10.88 -13.55
CA PRO A 88 -25.50 11.06 -12.51
C PRO A 88 -25.80 9.77 -11.72
N LYS A 89 -25.10 8.68 -12.01
CA LYS A 89 -25.21 7.37 -11.32
C LYS A 89 -24.70 7.38 -9.87
N TRP A 90 -24.07 8.45 -9.40
CA TRP A 90 -23.79 8.63 -7.98
C TRP A 90 -25.10 8.80 -7.19
N GLY A 91 -25.98 9.69 -7.64
CA GLY A 91 -27.24 10.02 -6.97
C GLY A 91 -27.06 10.94 -5.76
N ALA A 92 -28.16 11.19 -5.04
CA ALA A 92 -28.18 12.03 -3.85
C ALA A 92 -27.85 11.22 -2.57
N GLY A 93 -27.77 11.92 -1.44
CA GLY A 93 -27.66 11.29 -0.11
C GLY A 93 -26.27 10.79 0.27
N ALA A 94 -25.22 11.19 -0.47
CA ALA A 94 -23.85 10.91 -0.07
C ALA A 94 -23.44 11.74 1.15
N GLU A 95 -22.57 11.18 1.97
CA GLU A 95 -22.08 11.81 3.21
C GLU A 95 -20.58 11.56 3.34
N LEU A 96 -19.79 12.63 3.48
CA LEU A 96 -18.40 12.51 3.90
C LEU A 96 -18.35 12.34 5.42
N LYS A 97 -18.04 11.14 5.88
CA LYS A 97 -18.03 10.81 7.32
C LYS A 97 -16.75 11.25 7.99
N GLN A 98 -15.63 10.98 7.33
CA GLN A 98 -14.32 11.30 7.87
C GLN A 98 -13.30 11.43 6.74
N THR A 99 -12.33 12.33 6.95
CA THR A 99 -11.13 12.47 6.14
C THR A 99 -9.92 12.41 7.06
N TRP A 100 -8.84 11.79 6.61
CA TRP A 100 -7.59 11.71 7.36
C TRP A 100 -6.38 11.66 6.41
N SER A 101 -5.24 12.11 6.93
CA SER A 101 -3.90 11.99 6.38
C SER A 101 -3.27 10.67 6.80
N GLY A 102 -2.12 10.34 6.21
CA GLY A 102 -1.31 9.21 6.60
C GLY A 102 0.09 9.33 6.01
N ILE A 103 1.06 8.69 6.64
CA ILE A 103 2.45 8.65 6.18
C ILE A 103 2.67 7.44 5.29
N LEU A 104 3.37 7.63 4.17
CA LEU A 104 3.75 6.58 3.24
C LEU A 104 5.26 6.35 3.27
N GLY A 105 5.66 5.08 3.25
CA GLY A 105 7.03 4.70 2.94
C GLY A 105 7.19 4.51 1.43
N LEU A 106 8.16 5.22 0.83
CA LEU A 106 8.44 5.19 -0.61
C LEU A 106 9.82 4.59 -0.86
N THR A 107 9.95 3.87 -1.97
CA THR A 107 11.22 3.50 -2.59
C THR A 107 11.34 4.21 -3.94
N GLY A 108 12.55 4.47 -4.41
CA GLY A 108 12.81 5.11 -5.69
C GLY A 108 12.35 4.31 -6.92
N ASP A 109 12.09 3.02 -6.75
CA ASP A 109 11.56 2.12 -7.79
C ASP A 109 10.06 1.81 -7.62
N SER A 110 9.39 2.46 -6.67
CA SER A 110 7.96 2.29 -6.34
C SER A 110 7.51 0.86 -5.99
N LEU A 111 8.45 -0.03 -5.65
CA LEU A 111 8.17 -1.41 -5.25
C LEU A 111 8.56 -1.65 -3.77
N PRO A 112 7.80 -2.44 -3.01
CA PRO A 112 8.14 -2.73 -1.61
C PRO A 112 9.39 -3.58 -1.46
N LEU A 113 10.17 -3.32 -0.41
CA LEU A 113 11.30 -4.16 0.00
C LEU A 113 10.82 -5.29 0.89
N VAL A 114 11.01 -6.53 0.45
CA VAL A 114 10.58 -7.74 1.17
C VAL A 114 11.73 -8.73 1.26
N GLY A 115 12.02 -9.22 2.47
CA GLY A 115 12.95 -10.32 2.68
C GLY A 115 14.10 -9.98 3.64
N ARG A 116 15.14 -10.80 3.58
CA ARG A 116 16.31 -10.69 4.47
C ARG A 116 17.16 -9.49 4.08
N VAL A 117 17.59 -8.72 5.07
CA VAL A 117 18.49 -7.58 4.88
C VAL A 117 19.93 -8.01 5.21
N ASP A 118 20.82 -7.88 4.23
CA ASP A 118 22.25 -8.16 4.42
C ASP A 118 22.86 -7.17 5.43
N ALA A 119 23.65 -7.64 6.38
CA ALA A 119 24.36 -6.81 7.35
C ALA A 119 25.27 -5.75 6.69
N LYS A 120 25.73 -5.99 5.46
CA LYS A 120 26.47 -4.99 4.65
C LYS A 120 25.61 -3.78 4.28
N LEU A 121 24.29 -3.94 4.16
CA LEU A 121 23.36 -2.85 3.86
C LEU A 121 23.12 -1.96 5.10
N THR A 122 23.06 -2.56 6.28
CA THR A 122 22.69 -1.85 7.51
C THR A 122 23.88 -1.45 8.36
N GLY A 123 25.05 -2.04 8.12
CA GLY A 123 26.22 -1.95 9.00
C GLY A 123 26.03 -2.65 10.35
N ARG A 124 24.91 -3.35 10.57
CA ARG A 124 24.58 -4.02 11.83
C ARG A 124 25.04 -5.46 11.79
N ASP A 125 26.17 -5.74 12.40
CA ASP A 125 26.66 -7.12 12.58
C ASP A 125 26.00 -7.80 13.78
N ILE A 126 24.84 -8.42 13.53
CA ILE A 126 24.06 -9.17 14.52
C ILE A 126 24.79 -10.46 14.94
N LYS A 127 25.67 -10.99 14.09
CA LYS A 127 26.38 -12.27 14.28
C LYS A 127 27.45 -12.15 15.36
N ARG A 128 28.22 -11.05 15.34
CA ARG A 128 29.20 -10.74 16.39
C ARG A 128 28.58 -10.59 17.78
N ARG A 129 27.32 -10.15 17.86
CA ARG A 129 26.65 -9.86 19.14
C ARG A 129 26.15 -11.09 19.88
N LYS A 130 25.80 -12.19 19.20
CA LYS A 130 25.10 -13.32 19.85
C LYS A 130 25.83 -14.67 19.86
N ARG A 131 26.97 -14.86 19.19
CA ARG A 131 27.66 -16.18 19.10
C ARG A 131 26.72 -17.33 18.65
N ILE A 132 25.70 -17.01 17.85
CA ILE A 132 24.76 -17.99 17.27
C ILE A 132 25.27 -18.43 15.90
N SER A 133 24.94 -19.65 15.48
CA SER A 133 25.25 -20.20 14.16
C SER A 133 24.73 -19.29 13.03
N ASN A 134 25.36 -19.38 11.85
CA ASN A 134 25.25 -18.39 10.77
C ASN A 134 23.84 -18.23 10.15
N ASP A 135 22.95 -19.21 10.29
CA ASP A 135 21.71 -19.27 9.51
C ASP A 135 20.44 -18.90 10.27
N GLU A 136 20.43 -18.90 11.61
CA GLU A 136 19.18 -18.75 12.38
C GLU A 136 18.81 -17.29 12.72
N CYS A 137 19.74 -16.34 12.58
CA CYS A 137 19.53 -14.94 12.96
C CYS A 137 19.65 -13.99 11.76
N GLY A 138 18.71 -13.06 11.64
CA GLY A 138 18.69 -12.08 10.55
C GLY A 138 17.85 -10.84 10.85
N GLU A 139 18.16 -9.76 10.14
CA GLU A 139 17.27 -8.62 9.97
C GLU A 139 16.39 -8.86 8.75
N TRP A 140 15.12 -8.49 8.86
CA TRP A 140 14.10 -8.74 7.86
C TRP A 140 13.30 -7.46 7.63
N ILE A 141 12.83 -7.24 6.41
CA ILE A 141 12.03 -6.07 6.04
C ILE A 141 10.81 -6.49 5.22
N VAL A 142 9.71 -5.80 5.45
CA VAL A 142 8.50 -5.78 4.62
C VAL A 142 7.90 -4.38 4.72
N ALA A 143 8.40 -3.47 3.88
CA ALA A 143 8.08 -2.05 3.98
C ALA A 143 8.25 -1.33 2.63
N GLY A 144 7.94 -0.03 2.59
CA GLY A 144 8.13 0.79 1.40
C GLY A 144 7.07 0.53 0.33
N PHE A 145 5.81 0.30 0.73
CA PHE A 145 4.73 -0.05 -0.19
C PHE A 145 4.31 1.04 -1.19
N ALA A 146 4.92 2.23 -1.13
CA ALA A 146 4.71 3.31 -2.10
C ALA A 146 3.24 3.69 -2.36
N GLY A 147 2.39 3.62 -1.32
CA GLY A 147 0.95 3.89 -1.44
C GLY A 147 0.10 2.69 -1.87
N GLU A 148 0.73 1.58 -2.28
CA GLU A 148 0.10 0.36 -2.80
C GLU A 148 -0.02 -0.75 -1.73
N GLY A 149 -0.06 -0.37 -0.46
CA GLY A 149 -0.07 -1.30 0.66
C GLY A 149 -1.28 -2.25 0.67
N MET A 150 -2.44 -1.82 0.18
CA MET A 150 -3.62 -2.69 0.09
C MET A 150 -3.43 -3.86 -0.88
N VAL A 151 -2.61 -3.68 -1.92
CA VAL A 151 -2.32 -4.71 -2.92
C VAL A 151 -1.19 -5.61 -2.43
N TRP A 152 -0.12 -5.01 -1.89
CA TRP A 152 1.10 -5.74 -1.60
C TRP A 152 1.22 -6.30 -0.19
N ALA A 153 0.69 -5.62 0.83
CA ALA A 153 1.10 -5.88 2.21
C ALA A 153 0.77 -7.29 2.69
N TRP A 154 -0.40 -7.82 2.33
CA TRP A 154 -0.84 -9.13 2.80
C TRP A 154 0.08 -10.26 2.31
N LEU A 155 0.24 -10.38 0.99
CA LEU A 155 1.08 -11.44 0.41
C LEU A 155 2.57 -11.20 0.64
N SER A 156 3.01 -9.95 0.77
CA SER A 156 4.40 -9.64 1.18
C SER A 156 4.69 -10.10 2.61
N GLY A 157 3.75 -9.91 3.54
CA GLY A 157 3.87 -10.41 4.90
C GLY A 157 3.87 -11.94 4.98
N ALA A 158 2.98 -12.58 4.20
CA ALA A 158 2.95 -14.04 4.09
C ALA A 158 4.25 -14.61 3.51
N ALA A 159 4.75 -14.00 2.42
CA ALA A 159 6.04 -14.35 1.81
C ALA A 159 7.20 -14.21 2.80
N LEU A 160 7.26 -13.09 3.54
CA LEU A 160 8.29 -12.88 4.54
C LEU A 160 8.22 -13.94 5.66
N GLY A 161 7.02 -14.32 6.09
CA GLY A 161 6.82 -15.40 7.07
C GLY A 161 7.40 -16.73 6.60
N ILE A 162 7.19 -17.08 5.32
CA ILE A 162 7.77 -18.29 4.70
C ILE A 162 9.30 -18.21 4.70
N MET A 163 9.87 -17.06 4.34
CA MET A 163 11.33 -16.87 4.33
C MET A 163 11.94 -16.97 5.73
N ILE A 164 11.27 -16.40 6.74
CA ILE A 164 11.71 -16.50 8.14
C ILE A 164 11.67 -17.95 8.63
N ALA A 165 10.68 -18.73 8.18
CA ALA A 165 10.56 -20.13 8.55
C ALA A 165 11.56 -21.06 7.83
N GLY A 166 12.23 -20.59 6.77
CA GLY A 166 13.11 -21.41 5.94
C GLY A 166 12.37 -22.39 5.03
N CYS A 167 11.11 -22.09 4.70
CA CYS A 167 10.22 -22.97 3.93
C CYS A 167 10.05 -22.51 2.47
N GLU A 168 10.96 -21.70 1.91
CA GLU A 168 10.81 -21.10 0.57
C GLU A 168 10.76 -22.14 -0.56
N ASP A 169 11.48 -23.26 -0.36
CA ASP A 169 11.58 -24.37 -1.31
C ASP A 169 10.57 -25.49 -1.06
N GLU A 170 9.79 -25.40 0.01
CA GLU A 170 8.73 -26.35 0.36
C GLU A 170 7.46 -26.11 -0.49
N ASP A 171 6.77 -27.20 -0.82
CA ASP A 171 5.47 -27.14 -1.51
C ASP A 171 4.35 -26.98 -0.46
N LEU A 172 4.00 -25.72 -0.17
CA LEU A 172 3.03 -25.39 0.87
C LEU A 172 1.61 -25.49 0.33
N SER A 173 0.69 -26.06 1.12
CA SER A 173 -0.74 -26.07 0.77
C SER A 173 -1.31 -24.66 0.63
N GLU A 174 -2.28 -24.50 -0.27
CA GLU A 174 -3.08 -23.27 -0.37
C GLU A 174 -3.93 -23.08 0.89
N VAL A 175 -4.00 -21.84 1.38
CA VAL A 175 -4.87 -21.45 2.50
C VAL A 175 -5.59 -20.15 2.16
N PRO A 176 -6.70 -19.79 2.82
CA PRO A 176 -7.39 -18.54 2.56
C PRO A 176 -6.45 -17.32 2.60
N GLY A 177 -6.36 -16.62 1.47
CA GLY A 177 -5.52 -15.42 1.32
C GLY A 177 -4.04 -15.68 1.04
N ARG A 178 -3.59 -16.92 0.82
CA ARG A 178 -2.20 -17.22 0.42
C ARG A 178 -2.16 -18.36 -0.60
N PRO A 179 -1.58 -18.15 -1.79
CA PRO A 179 -1.38 -19.22 -2.77
C PRO A 179 -0.60 -20.42 -2.20
N GLY A 180 -0.91 -21.61 -2.69
CA GLY A 180 -0.08 -22.80 -2.48
C GLY A 180 1.16 -22.81 -3.36
N GLY A 181 1.95 -23.89 -3.29
CA GLY A 181 3.17 -24.07 -4.06
C GLY A 181 4.41 -23.49 -3.37
N LYS A 182 5.51 -23.50 -4.12
CA LYS A 182 6.78 -22.92 -3.65
C LYS A 182 6.72 -21.40 -3.72
N LEU A 183 7.45 -20.73 -2.84
CA LEU A 183 7.43 -19.26 -2.77
C LEU A 183 7.73 -18.60 -4.13
N ARG A 184 8.72 -19.13 -4.85
CA ARG A 184 9.16 -18.62 -6.16
C ARG A 184 8.13 -18.73 -7.29
N GLU A 185 7.05 -19.47 -7.11
CA GLU A 185 6.03 -19.72 -8.13
C GLU A 185 5.00 -18.59 -8.18
N TRP A 186 4.83 -17.85 -7.09
CA TRP A 186 3.84 -16.77 -6.99
C TRP A 186 4.42 -15.46 -6.45
N PHE A 187 5.54 -15.50 -5.72
CA PHE A 187 6.15 -14.28 -5.17
C PHE A 187 7.07 -13.59 -6.20
N PRO A 188 6.84 -12.31 -6.54
CA PRO A 188 7.67 -11.61 -7.51
C PRO A 188 9.08 -11.39 -6.97
N ARG A 189 10.09 -11.76 -7.77
CA ARG A 189 11.51 -11.66 -7.35
C ARG A 189 11.99 -10.23 -7.27
N GLU A 190 11.33 -9.33 -8.00
CA GLU A 190 11.54 -7.90 -7.99
C GLU A 190 11.29 -7.29 -6.61
N LEU A 191 10.47 -7.94 -5.78
CA LEU A 191 10.21 -7.49 -4.41
C LEU A 191 11.27 -7.93 -3.40
N LEU A 192 12.21 -8.80 -3.79
CA LEU A 192 13.27 -9.25 -2.92
C LEU A 192 14.30 -8.15 -2.67
N VAL A 193 14.86 -8.12 -1.46
CA VAL A 193 15.99 -7.26 -1.14
C VAL A 193 17.26 -7.79 -1.80
N SER A 194 17.93 -6.94 -2.59
CA SER A 194 19.26 -7.21 -3.13
C SER A 194 20.10 -5.93 -3.16
N GLN A 195 21.42 -6.06 -3.19
CA GLN A 195 22.33 -4.91 -3.31
C GLN A 195 22.07 -4.10 -4.59
N GLU A 196 21.75 -4.77 -5.69
CA GLU A 196 21.38 -4.14 -6.95
C GLU A 196 20.10 -3.33 -6.80
N ARG A 197 19.08 -3.93 -6.17
CA ARG A 197 17.79 -3.27 -6.00
C ARG A 197 17.84 -2.08 -5.04
N ILE A 198 18.62 -2.15 -3.97
CA ILE A 198 18.77 -1.00 -3.07
C ILE A 198 19.33 0.22 -3.82
N ARG A 199 20.17 0.02 -4.85
CA ARG A 199 20.66 1.11 -5.69
C ARG A 199 19.58 1.68 -6.61
N SER A 200 18.69 0.84 -7.17
CA SER A 200 17.56 1.33 -7.97
C SER A 200 16.48 1.99 -7.11
N ALA A 201 16.33 1.55 -5.87
CA ALA A 201 15.38 2.09 -4.89
C ALA A 201 15.82 3.43 -4.26
N ASP A 202 16.95 4.02 -4.69
CA ASP A 202 17.38 5.33 -4.23
C ASP A 202 16.38 6.43 -4.66
N ILE A 203 15.96 7.26 -3.70
CA ILE A 203 14.95 8.31 -3.94
C ILE A 203 15.40 9.37 -4.96
N SER A 204 16.71 9.52 -5.19
CA SER A 204 17.24 10.36 -6.26
C SER A 204 16.79 9.90 -7.64
N ASN A 205 16.44 8.62 -7.83
CA ASN A 205 15.87 8.12 -9.07
C ASN A 205 14.42 8.59 -9.26
N LEU A 206 13.69 8.90 -8.18
CA LEU A 206 12.35 9.44 -8.23
C LEU A 206 12.33 10.86 -8.81
N ALA A 207 13.41 11.63 -8.61
CA ALA A 207 13.56 12.99 -9.15
C ALA A 207 13.65 13.03 -10.69
N ASN A 208 13.90 11.90 -11.35
CA ASN A 208 13.87 11.80 -12.81
C ASN A 208 12.48 11.40 -13.35
N GLN A 209 11.50 11.17 -12.45
CA GLN A 209 10.14 10.72 -12.76
C GLN A 209 9.05 11.72 -12.33
N LEU A 210 9.42 12.81 -11.66
CA LEU A 210 8.55 13.94 -11.27
C LEU A 210 8.90 15.18 -12.12
#